data_AF-A0A7C6GB80-F1
#
_entry.id   AF-A0A7C6GB80-F1
#
_cell.length_a   1.000
_cell.length_b   1.000
_cell.length_c   1.000
_cell.angle_alpha   90.00
_cell.angle_beta   90.00
_cell.angle_gamma   90.00
#
_symmetry.space_group_name_H-M   'P 1'
#
loop_
_entity.id
_entity.type
_entity.pdbx_description
1 polymer ?
#
loop_
_entity_poly.entity_id
_entity_poly.type
_entity_poly.pdbx_seq_one_letter_code
_entity_poly.pdbx_strand_id
1 'polypeptide(L)'
;MKKAWLLVFFLFWTFALLPVNEKKIVANEQEEIKELRETSYGDVLLTWQNSGYQDNIAFKKTISAESFIAREEAIVEEGVLIQYLNGENDKVEFDVEVEEAGLYTFNLVYKAQTKTFRNIEVALEVNDEVLYYEASSIVVPSYYETLEEVAEDRYRNDIMPKASLKEFWSDFTLRDTRRFYPDELLFKLNKGVNKISILRLNGDFYLKEVIVENKQKALTYQEYRRLNEGEIIDEIKTIEAEKPSYKNSLSINYGTSNDLLVTPYHITRQKLNIIDGSNFQKGGDA
;
A
#
# COMPACT_ATOMS: atom_id res chain seq x y z
N MET A 1 81.89 -33.22 19.13
CA MET A 1 81.47 -33.00 20.54
C MET A 1 80.79 -31.63 20.63
N LYS A 2 79.52 -31.61 21.11
CA LYS A 2 78.80 -30.57 21.90
C LYS A 2 79.05 -29.07 21.59
N LYS A 3 78.11 -28.12 21.50
CA LYS A 3 76.65 -27.92 21.68
C LYS A 3 76.39 -26.46 21.17
N ALA A 4 75.33 -26.16 20.40
CA ALA A 4 74.10 -25.39 20.77
C ALA A 4 74.35 -24.05 21.53
N TRP A 5 73.65 -22.92 21.39
CA TRP A 5 72.54 -22.36 20.58
C TRP A 5 72.23 -21.00 21.28
N LEU A 6 71.92 -19.90 20.58
CA LEU A 6 70.96 -18.90 21.08
C LEU A 6 70.53 -17.92 19.99
N LEU A 7 69.32 -18.17 19.50
CA LEU A 7 68.45 -17.28 18.74
C LEU A 7 67.78 -16.29 19.70
N VAL A 8 67.67 -15.02 19.29
CA VAL A 8 66.72 -14.06 19.87
C VAL A 8 65.60 -13.84 18.84
N PHE A 9 64.38 -14.12 19.28
CA PHE A 9 63.12 -14.07 18.56
C PHE A 9 62.67 -12.64 18.23
N PHE A 10 62.27 -12.38 16.99
CA PHE A 10 61.37 -11.26 16.63
C PHE A 10 60.01 -11.87 16.30
N LEU A 11 59.02 -11.64 17.16
CA LEU A 11 57.67 -12.17 17.05
C LEU A 11 56.77 -11.07 16.47
N PHE A 12 56.62 -11.04 15.14
CA PHE A 12 55.61 -10.22 14.47
C PHE A 12 54.29 -11.00 14.45
N TRP A 13 53.35 -10.57 15.28
CA TRP A 13 51.95 -10.94 15.18
C TRP A 13 51.36 -10.28 13.93
N THR A 14 51.15 -11.04 12.87
CA THR A 14 50.29 -10.63 11.76
C THR A 14 48.85 -11.00 12.11
N PHE A 15 48.10 -9.98 12.53
CA PHE A 15 46.65 -10.04 12.56
C PHE A 15 46.16 -10.13 11.11
N ALA A 16 45.81 -11.32 10.65
CA ALA A 16 45.15 -11.52 9.36
C ALA A 16 43.71 -10.99 9.48
N LEU A 17 43.52 -9.71 9.18
CA LEU A 17 42.21 -9.18 8.79
C LEU A 17 41.81 -9.91 7.50
N LEU A 18 40.95 -10.91 7.62
CA LEU A 18 40.22 -11.42 6.47
C LEU A 18 39.35 -10.25 5.94
N PRO A 19 39.53 -9.80 4.70
CA PRO A 19 38.63 -8.81 4.13
C PRO A 19 37.26 -9.48 4.00
N VAL A 20 36.30 -9.05 4.82
CA VAL A 20 34.89 -9.32 4.55
C VAL A 20 34.59 -8.73 3.19
N ASN A 21 34.05 -9.57 2.31
CA ASN A 21 34.04 -9.35 0.88
C ASN A 21 32.87 -8.44 0.47
N GLU A 22 32.91 -7.17 0.89
CA GLU A 22 31.88 -6.16 0.59
C GLU A 22 31.58 -6.06 -0.92
N LYS A 23 32.60 -6.23 -1.77
CA LYS A 23 32.42 -6.22 -3.24
C LYS A 23 31.54 -7.35 -3.78
N LYS A 24 31.55 -8.53 -3.15
CA LYS A 24 30.65 -9.63 -3.56
C LYS A 24 29.21 -9.39 -3.08
N ILE A 25 29.05 -8.83 -1.89
CA ILE A 25 27.74 -8.53 -1.31
C ILE A 25 27.02 -7.47 -2.15
N VAL A 26 27.71 -6.37 -2.48
CA VAL A 26 27.15 -5.29 -3.30
C VAL A 26 26.83 -5.74 -4.74
N ALA A 27 27.65 -6.63 -5.32
CA ALA A 27 27.37 -7.17 -6.66
C ALA A 27 26.13 -8.09 -6.66
N ASN A 28 25.96 -8.90 -5.62
CA ASN A 28 24.81 -9.79 -5.46
C ASN A 28 23.51 -9.00 -5.27
N GLU A 29 23.51 -7.98 -4.40
CA GLU A 29 22.36 -7.07 -4.21
C GLU A 29 21.98 -6.36 -5.51
N GLN A 30 22.96 -5.91 -6.31
CA GLN A 30 22.70 -5.25 -7.58
C GLN A 30 22.14 -6.19 -8.66
N GLU A 31 22.58 -7.45 -8.68
CA GLU A 31 22.05 -8.47 -9.58
C GLU A 31 20.61 -8.86 -9.17
N GLU A 32 20.33 -9.07 -7.89
CA GLU A 32 18.99 -9.36 -7.37
C GLU A 32 18.00 -8.21 -7.65
N ILE A 33 18.40 -6.95 -7.42
CA ILE A 33 17.57 -5.77 -7.75
C ILE A 33 17.30 -5.69 -9.26
N LYS A 34 18.25 -6.12 -10.10
CA LYS A 34 18.10 -6.11 -11.55
C LYS A 34 17.16 -7.22 -12.02
N GLU A 35 17.29 -8.43 -11.49
CA GLU A 35 16.43 -9.57 -11.79
C GLU A 35 14.98 -9.33 -11.33
N LEU A 36 14.79 -8.70 -10.17
CA LEU A 36 13.47 -8.23 -9.69
C LEU A 36 12.86 -7.18 -10.62
N ARG A 37 13.66 -6.24 -11.16
CA ARG A 37 13.18 -5.27 -12.15
C ARG A 37 12.80 -5.91 -13.49
N GLU A 38 13.36 -7.07 -13.80
CA GLU A 38 13.06 -7.82 -15.02
C GLU A 38 11.81 -8.70 -14.88
N THR A 39 11.32 -8.96 -13.67
CA THR A 39 10.13 -9.79 -13.40
C THR A 39 8.89 -8.95 -13.07
N SER A 40 8.07 -8.64 -14.08
CA SER A 40 6.78 -7.99 -13.88
C SER A 40 5.70 -8.96 -13.40
N TYR A 41 4.76 -8.45 -12.61
CA TYR A 41 3.56 -9.17 -12.14
C TYR A 41 2.84 -9.92 -13.26
N GLY A 42 2.69 -9.33 -14.46
CA GLY A 42 1.99 -9.97 -15.57
C GLY A 42 2.65 -11.27 -16.04
N ASP A 43 3.97 -11.29 -16.15
CA ASP A 43 4.73 -12.46 -16.58
C ASP A 43 4.71 -13.55 -15.49
N VAL A 44 4.83 -13.14 -14.23
CA VAL A 44 4.79 -14.05 -13.07
C VAL A 44 3.39 -14.66 -12.91
N LEU A 45 2.33 -13.86 -13.03
CA LEU A 45 0.95 -14.33 -12.97
C LEU A 45 0.66 -15.35 -14.08
N LEU A 46 1.07 -15.06 -15.32
CA LEU A 46 0.91 -15.99 -16.45
C LEU A 46 1.63 -17.31 -16.18
N THR A 47 2.84 -17.26 -15.60
CA THR A 47 3.61 -18.44 -15.22
C THR A 47 2.89 -19.28 -14.16
N TRP A 48 2.30 -18.65 -13.15
CA TRP A 48 1.52 -19.35 -12.12
C TRP A 48 0.24 -19.98 -12.69
N GLN A 49 -0.49 -19.25 -13.53
CA GLN A 49 -1.69 -19.78 -14.17
C GLN A 49 -1.38 -20.96 -15.09
N ASN A 50 -0.30 -20.89 -15.88
CA ASN A 50 0.17 -22.00 -16.72
C ASN A 50 0.64 -23.21 -15.90
N SER A 51 1.11 -22.98 -14.67
CA SER A 51 1.47 -24.03 -13.72
C SER A 51 0.27 -24.63 -12.99
N GLY A 52 -0.94 -24.11 -13.21
CA GLY A 52 -2.19 -24.63 -12.67
C GLY A 52 -2.59 -24.10 -11.29
N TYR A 53 -1.95 -23.04 -10.78
CA TYR A 53 -2.37 -22.40 -9.54
C TYR A 53 -3.71 -21.68 -9.72
N GLN A 54 -4.65 -21.92 -8.80
CA GLN A 54 -5.99 -21.35 -8.82
C GLN A 54 -6.07 -20.11 -7.92
N ASP A 55 -6.89 -19.13 -8.29
CA ASP A 55 -7.15 -17.88 -7.56
C ASP A 55 -8.53 -17.83 -6.88
N ASN A 56 -9.32 -18.89 -7.04
CA ASN A 56 -10.70 -19.01 -6.55
C ASN A 56 -10.87 -20.09 -5.46
N ILE A 57 -9.77 -20.55 -4.85
CA ILE A 57 -9.79 -21.49 -3.73
C ILE A 57 -10.38 -20.78 -2.51
N ALA A 58 -11.59 -21.15 -2.08
CA ALA A 58 -12.28 -20.47 -0.99
C ALA A 58 -11.43 -20.43 0.29
N PHE A 59 -10.98 -19.23 0.66
CA PHE A 59 -10.14 -19.00 1.81
C PHE A 59 -10.36 -17.58 2.31
N LYS A 60 -10.46 -17.43 3.64
CA LYS A 60 -10.47 -16.14 4.30
C LYS A 60 -9.87 -16.29 5.69
N LYS A 61 -8.82 -15.54 5.96
CA LYS A 61 -8.15 -15.50 7.26
C LYS A 61 -7.86 -14.05 7.64
N THR A 62 -8.35 -13.64 8.80
CA THR A 62 -7.98 -12.36 9.42
C THR A 62 -6.81 -12.59 10.37
N ILE A 63 -5.73 -11.85 10.16
CA ILE A 63 -4.55 -11.82 11.00
C ILE A 63 -4.55 -10.48 11.73
N SER A 64 -4.90 -10.50 13.01
CA SER A 64 -4.89 -9.31 13.87
C SER A 64 -3.49 -9.04 14.41
N ALA A 65 -3.19 -7.80 14.82
CA ALA A 65 -1.85 -7.42 15.28
C ALA A 65 -1.34 -8.23 16.49
N GLU A 66 -2.24 -8.84 17.26
CA GLU A 66 -1.91 -9.80 18.32
C GLU A 66 -1.18 -11.04 17.80
N SER A 67 -1.22 -11.34 16.50
CA SER A 67 -0.54 -12.47 15.89
C SER A 67 0.78 -12.09 15.19
N PHE A 68 1.13 -10.80 15.14
CA PHE A 68 2.37 -10.34 14.51
C PHE A 68 3.61 -10.78 15.30
N ILE A 69 4.66 -11.13 14.57
CA ILE A 69 5.98 -11.48 15.06
C ILE A 69 6.77 -10.18 15.20
N ALA A 70 7.37 -9.96 16.38
CA ALA A 70 8.04 -8.72 16.78
C ALA A 70 7.13 -7.47 16.73
N ARG A 71 6.71 -7.00 17.90
CA ARG A 71 5.75 -5.89 18.07
C ARG A 71 6.44 -4.64 18.61
N GLU A 72 7.44 -4.16 17.89
CA GLU A 72 8.10 -2.89 18.24
C GLU A 72 7.07 -1.76 18.09
N GLU A 73 6.85 -0.91 19.09
CA GLU A 73 5.84 0.18 19.02
C GLU A 73 4.36 -0.24 18.85
N ALA A 74 3.96 -1.44 19.27
CA ALA A 74 2.53 -1.77 19.35
C ALA A 74 1.80 -0.97 20.45
N ILE A 75 0.60 -0.52 20.13
CA ILE A 75 -0.25 0.33 20.99
C ILE A 75 -1.60 -0.37 21.15
N VAL A 76 -2.28 -0.13 22.27
CA VAL A 76 -3.67 -0.56 22.45
C VAL A 76 -4.59 0.64 22.27
N GLU A 77 -5.47 0.57 21.27
CA GLU A 77 -6.51 1.57 21.00
C GLU A 77 -7.88 0.89 21.16
N GLU A 78 -8.73 1.42 22.04
CA GLU A 78 -10.07 0.86 22.33
C GLU A 78 -10.09 -0.64 22.69
N GLY A 79 -8.99 -1.15 23.26
CA GLY A 79 -8.86 -2.55 23.65
C GLY A 79 -8.38 -3.50 22.53
N VAL A 80 -8.06 -2.98 21.35
CA VAL A 80 -7.49 -3.72 20.22
C VAL A 80 -6.00 -3.40 20.10
N LEU A 81 -5.15 -4.41 19.92
CA LEU A 81 -3.74 -4.18 19.66
C LEU A 81 -3.59 -3.68 18.21
N ILE A 82 -2.82 -2.63 18.04
CA ILE A 82 -2.48 -2.06 16.74
C ILE A 82 -0.97 -1.87 16.66
N GLN A 83 -0.45 -2.06 15.45
CA GLN A 83 0.97 -1.93 15.18
C GLN A 83 1.25 -0.57 14.57
N TYR A 84 2.12 0.23 15.17
CA TYR A 84 2.58 1.48 14.57
C TYR A 84 3.81 1.21 13.71
N LEU A 85 3.81 1.66 12.46
CA LEU A 85 4.98 1.60 11.58
C LEU A 85 5.41 3.03 11.24
N ASN A 86 6.57 3.44 11.76
CA ASN A 86 7.12 4.80 11.68
C ASN A 86 8.65 4.85 11.58
N GLY A 87 9.34 3.78 11.98
CA GLY A 87 10.79 3.62 11.97
C GLY A 87 11.34 3.21 10.61
N GLU A 88 12.63 3.51 10.39
CA GLU A 88 13.33 3.11 9.17
C GLU A 88 13.50 1.59 9.13
N ASN A 89 12.99 0.96 8.06
CA ASN A 89 12.95 -0.50 7.87
C ASN A 89 12.02 -1.26 8.84
N ASP A 90 11.03 -0.58 9.42
CA ASP A 90 9.97 -1.26 10.16
C ASP A 90 9.30 -2.30 9.28
N LYS A 91 9.09 -3.49 9.85
CA LYS A 91 8.33 -4.53 9.20
C LYS A 91 7.44 -5.26 10.19
N VAL A 92 6.37 -5.81 9.65
CA VAL A 92 5.46 -6.70 10.36
C VAL A 92 5.55 -8.07 9.70
N GLU A 93 5.80 -9.08 10.51
CA GLU A 93 5.87 -10.46 10.06
C GLU A 93 4.73 -11.29 10.69
N PHE A 94 4.14 -12.20 9.94
CA PHE A 94 3.12 -13.12 10.46
C PHE A 94 3.03 -14.38 9.59
N ASP A 95 2.49 -15.44 10.17
CA ASP A 95 2.32 -16.72 9.49
C ASP A 95 0.89 -16.89 8.99
N VAL A 96 0.76 -17.42 7.76
CA VAL A 96 -0.51 -17.78 7.14
C VAL A 96 -0.47 -19.25 6.76
N GLU A 97 -1.34 -20.05 7.39
CA GLU A 97 -1.51 -21.46 7.04
C GLU A 97 -2.65 -21.62 6.03
N VAL A 98 -2.34 -22.20 4.87
CA VAL A 98 -3.30 -22.52 3.81
C VAL A 98 -3.36 -24.02 3.55
N GLU A 99 -4.56 -24.57 3.36
CA GLU A 99 -4.76 -26.00 3.14
C GLU A 99 -4.36 -26.45 1.72
N GLU A 100 -4.46 -25.53 0.76
CA GLU A 100 -4.16 -25.73 -0.65
C GLU A 100 -3.25 -24.61 -1.18
N ALA A 101 -2.28 -24.99 -2.01
CA ALA A 101 -1.41 -24.02 -2.67
C ALA A 101 -2.21 -23.27 -3.74
N GLY A 102 -2.10 -21.95 -3.78
CA GLY A 102 -2.95 -21.12 -4.61
C GLY A 102 -2.52 -19.65 -4.65
N LEU A 103 -3.33 -18.86 -5.33
CA LEU A 103 -3.15 -17.42 -5.48
C LEU A 103 -4.14 -16.68 -4.56
N TYR A 104 -3.61 -15.83 -3.70
CA TYR A 104 -4.38 -15.14 -2.68
C TYR A 104 -4.13 -13.62 -2.73
N THR A 105 -5.05 -12.88 -2.14
CA THR A 105 -5.04 -11.42 -2.05
C THR A 105 -4.79 -11.00 -0.62
N PHE A 106 -4.22 -9.82 -0.44
CA PHE A 106 -3.97 -9.22 0.87
C PHE A 106 -4.72 -7.90 0.97
N ASN A 107 -5.55 -7.75 2.00
CA ASN A 107 -6.23 -6.52 2.35
C ASN A 107 -5.71 -6.02 3.71
N LEU A 108 -5.27 -4.77 3.74
CA LEU A 108 -4.76 -4.13 4.94
C LEU A 108 -5.88 -3.31 5.55
N VAL A 109 -6.13 -3.47 6.85
CA VAL A 109 -6.94 -2.54 7.61
C VAL A 109 -6.01 -1.66 8.43
N TYR A 110 -5.95 -0.40 8.01
CA TYR A 110 -4.93 0.53 8.45
C TYR A 110 -5.53 1.92 8.72
N LYS A 111 -4.76 2.76 9.41
CA LYS A 111 -5.07 4.17 9.65
C LYS A 111 -3.84 4.99 9.35
N ALA A 112 -3.94 5.88 8.35
CA ALA A 112 -2.83 6.75 7.97
C ALA A 112 -2.44 7.71 9.12
N GLN A 113 -1.15 7.94 9.30
CA GLN A 113 -0.57 8.87 10.28
C GLN A 113 0.56 9.73 9.68
N THR A 114 0.67 9.74 8.35
CA THR A 114 1.82 10.34 7.67
C THR A 114 1.96 11.82 8.01
N LYS A 115 3.13 12.19 8.54
CA LYS A 115 3.47 13.59 8.85
C LYS A 115 3.95 14.36 7.63
N THR A 116 4.11 13.68 6.51
CA THR A 116 4.62 14.24 5.26
C THR A 116 3.59 14.14 4.16
N PHE A 117 3.78 14.90 3.08
CA PHE A 117 2.96 14.80 1.88
C PHE A 117 3.24 13.55 1.04
N ARG A 118 4.16 12.68 1.49
CA ARG A 118 4.47 11.45 0.77
C ARG A 118 3.45 10.37 1.12
N ASN A 119 3.15 9.55 0.12
CA ASN A 119 2.25 8.42 0.26
C ASN A 119 2.84 7.37 1.20
N ILE A 120 1.96 6.55 1.78
CA ILE A 120 2.36 5.33 2.46
C ILE A 120 2.79 4.35 1.36
N GLU A 121 3.99 3.79 1.50
CA GLU A 121 4.53 2.80 0.57
C GLU A 121 4.98 1.59 1.37
N VAL A 122 4.55 0.41 0.91
CA VAL A 122 4.90 -0.87 1.54
C VAL A 122 5.45 -1.84 0.50
N ALA A 123 6.33 -2.74 0.92
CA ALA A 123 6.66 -3.95 0.17
C ALA A 123 6.00 -5.16 0.84
N LEU A 124 5.64 -6.16 0.05
CA LEU A 124 5.16 -7.44 0.57
C LEU A 124 6.08 -8.57 0.11
N GLU A 125 6.57 -9.35 1.07
CA GLU A 125 7.36 -10.55 0.87
C GLU A 125 6.56 -11.78 1.29
N VAL A 126 6.74 -12.87 0.54
CA VAL A 126 6.22 -14.19 0.86
C VAL A 126 7.40 -15.15 0.98
N ASN A 127 7.56 -15.77 2.14
CA ASN A 127 8.68 -16.65 2.47
C ASN A 127 10.04 -15.99 2.23
N ASP A 128 10.19 -14.75 2.73
CA ASP A 128 11.40 -13.93 2.62
C ASP A 128 11.79 -13.50 1.19
N GLU A 129 10.87 -13.62 0.23
CA GLU A 129 11.06 -13.22 -1.17
C GLU A 129 9.98 -12.24 -1.64
N VAL A 130 10.41 -11.19 -2.37
CA VAL A 130 9.50 -10.34 -3.14
C VAL A 130 9.15 -11.07 -4.44
N LEU A 131 7.89 -11.43 -4.64
CA LEU A 131 7.49 -12.33 -5.74
C LEU A 131 7.55 -11.71 -7.14
N TYR A 132 7.49 -10.38 -7.26
CA TYR A 132 7.53 -9.63 -8.52
C TYR A 132 7.74 -8.13 -8.25
N TYR A 133 8.15 -7.37 -9.27
CA TYR A 133 8.49 -5.95 -9.16
C TYR A 133 7.41 -5.10 -8.47
N GLU A 134 6.14 -5.25 -8.82
CA GLU A 134 5.04 -4.45 -8.29
C GLU A 134 4.80 -4.71 -6.79
N ALA A 135 5.21 -5.88 -6.26
CA ALA A 135 5.14 -6.19 -4.82
C ALA A 135 6.26 -5.50 -4.01
N SER A 136 7.32 -5.02 -4.67
CA SER A 136 8.42 -4.30 -4.02
C SER A 136 8.06 -2.88 -3.59
N SER A 137 6.98 -2.30 -4.13
CA SER A 137 6.50 -0.95 -3.77
C SER A 137 5.04 -0.77 -4.16
N ILE A 138 4.17 -0.87 -3.15
CA ILE A 138 2.73 -0.69 -3.25
C ILE A 138 2.35 0.57 -2.50
N VAL A 139 1.70 1.51 -3.21
CA VAL A 139 1.15 2.72 -2.61
C VAL A 139 -0.17 2.39 -1.91
N VAL A 140 -0.17 2.57 -0.59
CA VAL A 140 -1.36 2.52 0.25
C VAL A 140 -1.90 3.95 0.38
N PRO A 141 -3.19 4.20 0.09
CA PRO A 141 -3.69 5.56 0.02
C PRO A 141 -3.74 6.26 1.37
N SER A 142 -3.42 7.55 1.40
CA SER A 142 -3.77 8.44 2.51
C SER A 142 -4.99 9.25 2.10
N TYR A 143 -5.92 9.47 3.03
CA TYR A 143 -7.14 10.21 2.74
C TYR A 143 -7.05 11.62 3.31
N TYR A 144 -7.60 12.58 2.57
CA TYR A 144 -7.59 13.99 2.92
C TYR A 144 -9.00 14.53 2.83
N GLU A 145 -9.37 15.39 3.76
CA GLU A 145 -10.62 16.13 3.73
C GLU A 145 -10.34 17.62 3.60
N THR A 146 -11.33 18.34 3.09
CA THR A 146 -11.30 19.80 3.01
C THR A 146 -12.45 20.35 3.84
N LEU A 147 -12.32 21.59 4.31
CA LEU A 147 -13.37 22.25 5.05
C LEU A 147 -14.62 22.40 4.17
N GLU A 148 -15.80 22.09 4.73
CA GLU A 148 -17.07 22.26 4.02
C GLU A 148 -17.38 23.73 3.70
N GLU A 149 -16.94 24.66 4.56
CA GLU A 149 -17.10 26.08 4.35
C GLU A 149 -15.93 26.65 3.52
N VAL A 150 -16.27 27.11 2.31
CA VAL A 150 -15.34 27.76 1.39
C VAL A 150 -15.23 29.24 1.74
N ALA A 151 -14.03 29.69 2.11
CA ALA A 151 -13.78 31.09 2.41
C ALA A 151 -13.86 31.96 1.15
N GLU A 152 -14.27 33.22 1.30
CA GLU A 152 -14.35 34.18 0.20
C GLU A 152 -13.27 35.27 0.31
N ASP A 153 -12.75 35.72 -0.85
CA ASP A 153 -11.87 36.89 -0.92
C ASP A 153 -12.65 38.23 -0.86
N ARG A 154 -11.94 39.37 -0.93
CA ARG A 154 -12.57 40.71 -0.91
C ARG A 154 -13.52 40.98 -2.09
N TYR A 155 -13.45 40.16 -3.15
CA TYR A 155 -14.30 40.22 -4.34
C TYR A 155 -15.40 39.15 -4.34
N ARG A 156 -15.51 38.36 -3.27
CA ARG A 156 -16.45 37.23 -3.12
C ARG A 156 -16.16 36.05 -4.06
N ASN A 157 -14.91 35.91 -4.49
CA ASN A 157 -14.44 34.69 -5.12
C ASN A 157 -14.12 33.65 -4.06
N ASP A 158 -14.36 32.40 -4.38
CA ASP A 158 -14.02 31.28 -3.52
C ASP A 158 -12.51 31.09 -3.44
N ILE A 159 -12.02 30.86 -2.22
CA ILE A 159 -10.62 30.56 -1.93
C ILE A 159 -10.50 29.05 -1.74
N MET A 160 -9.52 28.43 -2.39
CA MET A 160 -9.22 27.00 -2.26
C MET A 160 -9.12 26.60 -0.77
N PRO A 161 -9.98 25.69 -0.27
CA PRO A 161 -9.88 25.22 1.10
C PRO A 161 -8.59 24.43 1.29
N LYS A 162 -8.01 24.54 2.49
CA LYS A 162 -6.86 23.71 2.86
C LYS A 162 -7.33 22.28 3.10
N ALA A 163 -6.56 21.32 2.60
CA ALA A 163 -6.76 19.91 2.88
C ALA A 163 -5.96 19.49 4.12
N SER A 164 -6.57 18.64 4.95
CA SER A 164 -5.93 17.99 6.11
C SER A 164 -6.02 16.48 5.98
N LEU A 165 -5.08 15.75 6.59
CA LEU A 165 -5.14 14.30 6.68
C LEU A 165 -6.41 13.90 7.43
N LYS A 166 -7.19 13.00 6.84
CA LYS A 166 -8.37 12.42 7.46
C LYS A 166 -7.97 11.09 8.10
N GLU A 167 -7.92 11.07 9.42
CA GLU A 167 -7.51 9.90 10.19
C GLU A 167 -8.71 9.02 10.53
N PHE A 168 -8.83 7.87 9.86
CA PHE A 168 -9.84 6.86 10.15
C PHE A 168 -9.33 5.48 9.74
N TRP A 169 -9.96 4.44 10.27
CA TRP A 169 -9.69 3.07 9.86
C TRP A 169 -10.29 2.81 8.48
N SER A 170 -9.44 2.45 7.53
CA SER A 170 -9.80 2.11 6.16
C SER A 170 -9.24 0.74 5.79
N ASP A 171 -9.90 0.05 4.88
CA ASP A 171 -9.40 -1.17 4.27
C ASP A 171 -8.86 -0.90 2.86
N PHE A 172 -7.77 -1.58 2.49
CA PHE A 172 -7.18 -1.49 1.16
C PHE A 172 -6.60 -2.83 0.72
N THR A 173 -7.18 -3.39 -0.34
CA THR A 173 -6.61 -4.57 -1.02
C THR A 173 -5.44 -4.14 -1.87
N LEU A 174 -4.30 -4.82 -1.71
CA LEU A 174 -3.06 -4.53 -2.44
C LEU A 174 -3.28 -4.59 -3.95
N ARG A 175 -2.86 -3.52 -4.62
CA ARG A 175 -3.05 -3.29 -6.06
C ARG A 175 -1.80 -2.65 -6.64
N ASP A 176 -1.61 -2.79 -7.95
CA ASP A 176 -0.52 -2.11 -8.64
C ASP A 176 -0.62 -0.59 -8.46
N THR A 177 0.46 0.00 -7.96
CA THR A 177 0.63 1.45 -7.78
C THR A 177 0.32 2.25 -9.04
N ARG A 178 0.67 1.72 -10.22
CA ARG A 178 0.43 2.41 -11.51
C ARG A 178 -0.93 2.12 -12.13
N ARG A 179 -1.68 1.15 -11.58
CA ARG A 179 -2.96 0.68 -12.11
C ARG A 179 -2.89 0.22 -13.57
N PHE A 180 -1.76 -0.34 -13.99
CA PHE A 180 -1.68 -1.05 -15.27
C PHE A 180 -2.48 -2.35 -15.23
N TYR A 181 -2.56 -2.97 -14.05
CA TYR A 181 -3.45 -4.10 -13.78
C TYR A 181 -4.72 -3.59 -13.06
N PRO A 182 -5.92 -3.89 -13.58
CA PRO A 182 -7.17 -3.39 -13.02
C PRO A 182 -7.56 -4.08 -11.71
N ASP A 183 -7.19 -5.35 -11.57
CA ASP A 183 -7.52 -6.20 -10.42
C ASP A 183 -6.49 -6.08 -9.29
N GLU A 184 -6.82 -6.64 -8.13
CA GLU A 184 -5.89 -6.84 -7.04
C GLU A 184 -4.68 -7.72 -7.40
N LEU A 185 -3.56 -7.41 -6.76
CA LEU A 185 -2.34 -8.18 -6.87
C LEU A 185 -2.52 -9.53 -6.19
N LEU A 186 -2.06 -10.57 -6.87
CA LEU A 186 -2.16 -11.96 -6.42
C LEU A 186 -0.80 -12.46 -5.96
N PHE A 187 -0.78 -13.18 -4.84
CA PHE A 187 0.43 -13.72 -4.24
C PHE A 187 0.31 -15.24 -4.12
N LYS A 188 1.33 -15.96 -4.57
CA LYS A 188 1.37 -17.42 -4.51
C LYS A 188 1.72 -17.87 -3.09
N LEU A 189 0.81 -18.58 -2.43
CA LEU A 189 1.07 -19.26 -1.16
C LEU A 189 1.20 -20.77 -1.38
N ASN A 190 2.20 -21.38 -0.74
CA ASN A 190 2.40 -22.84 -0.75
C ASN A 190 1.45 -23.51 0.25
N LYS A 191 1.13 -24.79 0.07
CA LYS A 191 0.37 -25.55 1.07
C LYS A 191 1.13 -25.58 2.41
N GLY A 192 0.41 -25.34 3.50
CA GLY A 192 0.96 -25.26 4.85
C GLY A 192 1.23 -23.82 5.28
N VAL A 193 2.21 -23.64 6.16
CA VAL A 193 2.59 -22.33 6.73
C VAL A 193 3.44 -21.54 5.74
N ASN A 194 3.04 -20.30 5.47
CA ASN A 194 3.81 -19.32 4.72
C ASN A 194 4.11 -18.12 5.63
N LYS A 195 5.35 -17.66 5.61
CA LYS A 195 5.75 -16.44 6.31
C LYS A 195 5.46 -15.23 5.43
N ILE A 196 4.77 -14.24 5.94
CA ILE A 196 4.47 -12.99 5.24
C ILE A 196 5.18 -11.85 5.95
N SER A 197 5.87 -10.99 5.19
CA SER A 197 6.48 -9.77 5.72
C SER A 197 5.90 -8.55 4.98
N ILE A 198 5.41 -7.57 5.72
CA ILE A 198 5.02 -6.26 5.20
C ILE A 198 6.04 -5.25 5.68
N LEU A 199 6.81 -4.70 4.76
CA LEU A 199 7.88 -3.75 5.05
C LEU A 199 7.38 -2.33 4.78
N ARG A 200 7.55 -1.43 5.74
CA ARG A 200 7.34 0.00 5.54
C ARG A 200 8.51 0.57 4.76
N LEU A 201 8.21 1.15 3.59
CA LEU A 201 9.19 1.89 2.78
C LEU A 201 9.11 3.39 3.08
N ASN A 202 7.90 3.90 3.24
CA ASN A 202 7.65 5.32 3.45
C ASN A 202 6.26 5.56 4.05
N GLY A 203 6.08 6.72 4.71
CA GLY A 203 4.83 7.12 5.34
C GLY A 203 4.54 6.39 6.65
N ASP A 204 3.92 7.08 7.59
CA ASP A 204 3.59 6.52 8.90
C ASP A 204 2.14 6.04 8.89
N PHE A 205 1.89 4.86 9.46
CA PHE A 205 0.54 4.32 9.57
C PHE A 205 0.41 3.33 10.72
N TYR A 206 -0.82 3.16 11.20
CA TYR A 206 -1.19 2.05 12.07
C TYR A 206 -1.73 0.90 11.23
N LEU A 207 -1.31 -0.31 11.55
CA LEU A 207 -1.85 -1.55 10.99
C LEU A 207 -2.60 -2.31 12.08
N LYS A 208 -3.89 -2.57 11.87
CA LYS A 208 -4.73 -3.29 12.84
C LYS A 208 -4.82 -4.77 12.49
N GLU A 209 -5.09 -5.06 11.22
CA GLU A 209 -5.27 -6.44 10.74
C GLU A 209 -4.92 -6.54 9.26
N VAL A 210 -4.54 -7.75 8.87
CA VAL A 210 -4.34 -8.16 7.48
C VAL A 210 -5.31 -9.29 7.17
N ILE A 211 -6.14 -9.11 6.15
CA ILE A 211 -7.10 -10.09 5.70
C ILE A 211 -6.52 -10.77 4.45
N VAL A 212 -6.30 -12.08 4.54
CA VAL A 212 -5.84 -12.90 3.42
C VAL A 212 -7.02 -13.70 2.90
N GLU A 213 -7.36 -13.50 1.63
CA GLU A 213 -8.51 -14.17 1.03
C GLU A 213 -8.30 -14.47 -0.45
N ASN A 214 -9.11 -15.37 -1.00
CA ASN A 214 -9.09 -15.65 -2.43
C ASN A 214 -9.58 -14.46 -3.25
N LYS A 215 -9.22 -14.44 -4.54
CA LYS A 215 -9.69 -13.42 -5.47
C LYS A 215 -11.22 -13.43 -5.50
N GLN A 216 -11.85 -12.30 -5.22
CA GLN A 216 -13.30 -12.20 -5.23
C GLN A 216 -13.77 -11.96 -6.66
N LYS A 217 -14.74 -12.75 -7.10
CA LYS A 217 -15.37 -12.51 -8.38
C LYS A 217 -16.28 -11.29 -8.28
N ALA A 218 -16.07 -10.30 -9.15
CA ALA A 218 -16.98 -9.17 -9.26
C ALA A 218 -18.41 -9.66 -9.53
N LEU A 219 -19.37 -9.16 -8.74
CA LEU A 219 -20.79 -9.45 -8.93
C LEU A 219 -21.25 -8.91 -10.29
N THR A 220 -22.03 -9.72 -11.00
CA THR A 220 -22.77 -9.20 -12.15
C THR A 220 -23.82 -8.19 -11.69
N TYR A 221 -24.22 -7.27 -12.57
CA TYR A 221 -25.29 -6.31 -12.25
C TYR A 221 -26.58 -7.02 -11.77
N GLN A 222 -26.91 -8.19 -12.33
CA GLN A 222 -28.08 -8.96 -11.93
C GLN A 222 -27.95 -9.53 -10.51
N GLU A 223 -26.79 -10.07 -10.15
CA GLU A 223 -26.52 -10.57 -8.79
C GLU A 223 -26.53 -9.42 -7.77
N TYR A 224 -25.87 -8.31 -8.10
CA TYR A 224 -25.87 -7.10 -7.27
C TYR A 224 -27.30 -6.60 -7.02
N ARG A 225 -28.13 -6.52 -8.06
CA ARG A 225 -29.53 -6.07 -7.96
C ARG A 225 -30.39 -6.98 -7.08
N ARG A 226 -30.16 -8.31 -7.11
CA ARG A 226 -30.90 -9.26 -6.27
C ARG A 226 -30.52 -9.16 -4.79
N LEU A 227 -29.28 -8.77 -4.49
CA LEU A 227 -28.80 -8.58 -3.12
C LEU A 227 -29.21 -7.21 -2.54
N ASN A 228 -29.46 -6.23 -3.41
CA ASN A 228 -29.79 -4.85 -3.05
C ASN A 228 -31.19 -4.49 -3.55
N GLU A 229 -32.20 -5.23 -3.09
CA GLU A 229 -33.58 -4.85 -3.31
C GLU A 229 -33.89 -3.55 -2.54
N GLY A 230 -34.42 -2.56 -3.24
CA GLY A 230 -34.76 -1.26 -2.67
C GLY A 230 -36.01 -0.70 -3.33
N GLU A 231 -36.70 0.21 -2.62
CA GLU A 231 -37.83 0.92 -3.18
C GLU A 231 -37.34 1.84 -4.31
N ILE A 232 -38.01 1.76 -5.46
CA ILE A 232 -37.77 2.68 -6.56
C ILE A 232 -38.44 4.00 -6.19
N ILE A 233 -37.61 5.00 -5.86
CA ILE A 233 -38.07 6.35 -5.56
C ILE A 233 -37.99 7.18 -6.86
N ASP A 234 -39.11 7.78 -7.26
CA ASP A 234 -39.20 8.67 -8.44
C ASP A 234 -38.81 10.11 -8.06
N GLU A 235 -37.63 10.27 -7.46
CA GLU A 235 -37.06 11.56 -7.05
C GLU A 235 -35.70 11.76 -7.71
N ILE A 236 -35.48 12.94 -8.31
CA ILE A 236 -34.17 13.33 -8.83
C ILE A 236 -33.35 13.91 -7.67
N LYS A 237 -32.31 13.19 -7.26
CA LYS A 237 -31.32 13.69 -6.30
C LYS A 237 -30.11 14.25 -7.04
N THR A 238 -29.85 15.54 -6.86
CA THR A 238 -28.63 16.19 -7.36
C THR A 238 -27.54 16.10 -6.29
N ILE A 239 -26.36 15.61 -6.68
CA ILE A 239 -25.17 15.56 -5.85
C ILE A 239 -24.08 16.31 -6.60
N GLU A 240 -23.55 17.36 -5.98
CA GLU A 240 -22.50 18.19 -6.56
C GLU A 240 -21.14 17.50 -6.39
N ALA A 241 -20.40 17.33 -7.51
CA ALA A 241 -19.20 16.50 -7.54
C ALA A 241 -18.00 17.14 -6.82
N GLU A 242 -17.97 18.46 -6.71
CA GLU A 242 -16.91 19.23 -6.06
C GLU A 242 -16.89 19.12 -4.53
N LYS A 243 -17.82 18.37 -3.94
CA LYS A 243 -17.93 18.16 -2.49
C LYS A 243 -17.68 16.70 -2.09
N PRO A 244 -16.49 16.13 -2.35
CA PRO A 244 -16.18 14.78 -1.92
C PRO A 244 -16.03 14.71 -0.40
N SER A 245 -16.48 13.61 0.21
CA SER A 245 -16.30 13.35 1.65
C SER A 245 -14.83 13.27 2.07
N TYR A 246 -13.97 12.85 1.14
CA TYR A 246 -12.51 12.83 1.22
C TYR A 246 -11.93 12.54 -0.17
N LYS A 247 -10.64 12.81 -0.35
CA LYS A 247 -9.83 12.53 -1.54
C LYS A 247 -8.59 11.74 -1.16
N ASN A 248 -8.03 10.93 -2.05
CA ASN A 248 -6.84 10.12 -1.77
C ASN A 248 -5.51 10.77 -2.19
N SER A 249 -5.57 11.97 -2.77
CA SER A 249 -4.40 12.73 -3.20
C SER A 249 -4.61 14.23 -2.97
N LEU A 250 -3.56 14.91 -2.51
CA LEU A 250 -3.54 16.37 -2.40
C LEU A 250 -3.51 17.08 -3.76
N SER A 251 -3.18 16.37 -4.84
CA SER A 251 -3.20 16.96 -6.18
C SER A 251 -4.60 17.17 -6.72
N ILE A 252 -5.60 16.43 -6.22
CA ILE A 252 -7.01 16.60 -6.61
C ILE A 252 -7.48 17.93 -6.03
N ASN A 253 -7.59 18.94 -6.89
CA ASN A 253 -7.98 20.29 -6.55
C ASN A 253 -9.31 20.65 -7.22
N TYR A 254 -10.00 21.60 -6.62
CA TYR A 254 -11.21 22.17 -7.19
C TYR A 254 -10.88 23.23 -8.24
N GLY A 255 -11.81 23.44 -9.17
CA GLY A 255 -11.71 24.44 -10.21
C GLY A 255 -12.98 25.26 -10.32
N THR A 256 -12.97 26.20 -11.26
CA THR A 256 -14.09 27.10 -11.53
C THR A 256 -14.52 26.93 -12.98
N SER A 257 -15.81 26.75 -13.21
CA SER A 257 -16.44 26.71 -14.52
C SER A 257 -17.52 27.78 -14.62
N ASN A 258 -17.57 28.47 -15.75
CA ASN A 258 -18.64 29.42 -16.09
C ASN A 258 -19.69 28.80 -17.03
N ASP A 259 -19.74 27.47 -17.11
CA ASP A 259 -20.80 26.78 -17.82
C ASP A 259 -22.13 26.93 -17.05
N LEU A 260 -23.21 27.24 -17.76
CA LEU A 260 -24.55 27.39 -17.20
C LEU A 260 -25.13 26.09 -16.65
N LEU A 261 -24.56 24.94 -17.04
CA LEU A 261 -24.95 23.62 -16.56
C LEU A 261 -24.20 23.17 -15.30
N VAL A 262 -23.28 23.98 -14.79
CA VAL A 262 -22.46 23.65 -13.61
C VAL A 262 -22.88 24.51 -12.43
N THR A 263 -23.21 23.87 -11.32
CA THR A 263 -23.60 24.51 -10.06
C THR A 263 -22.49 24.35 -9.02
N PRO A 264 -22.27 25.35 -8.13
CA PRO A 264 -22.85 26.69 -8.13
C PRO A 264 -22.34 27.56 -9.30
N TYR A 265 -23.25 28.25 -10.00
CA TYR A 265 -22.94 29.18 -11.09
C TYR A 265 -22.95 30.64 -10.63
N HIS A 266 -22.00 31.45 -11.13
CA HIS A 266 -22.05 32.89 -10.96
C HIS A 266 -21.40 33.63 -12.15
N ILE A 267 -22.03 34.71 -12.63
CA ILE A 267 -21.57 35.45 -13.82
C ILE A 267 -20.24 36.18 -13.59
N THR A 268 -20.09 36.79 -12.41
CA THR A 268 -18.96 37.70 -12.12
C THR A 268 -18.01 37.21 -11.03
N ARG A 269 -18.28 36.06 -10.41
CA ARG A 269 -17.51 35.53 -9.28
C ARG A 269 -17.02 34.15 -9.62
N GLN A 270 -15.79 33.86 -9.22
CA GLN A 270 -15.21 32.54 -9.35
C GLN A 270 -15.71 31.68 -8.19
N LYS A 271 -16.57 30.71 -8.50
CA LYS A 271 -17.06 29.72 -7.55
C LYS A 271 -16.41 28.37 -7.82
N LEU A 272 -15.92 27.72 -6.77
CA LEU A 272 -15.36 26.37 -6.89
C LEU A 272 -16.52 25.41 -7.10
N ASN A 273 -16.67 24.90 -8.32
CA ASN A 273 -17.86 24.17 -8.78
C ASN A 273 -17.53 22.97 -9.67
N ILE A 274 -16.25 22.64 -9.80
CA ILE A 274 -15.78 21.43 -10.49
C ILE A 274 -14.59 20.84 -9.74
N ILE A 275 -14.33 19.55 -9.94
CA ILE A 275 -13.01 18.98 -9.70
C ILE A 275 -12.16 19.26 -10.95
N ASP A 276 -10.98 19.87 -10.77
CA ASP A 276 -10.11 20.23 -11.88
C ASP A 276 -9.34 19.01 -12.38
N GLY A 277 -9.82 18.48 -13.51
CA GLY A 277 -9.23 17.34 -14.23
C GLY A 277 -7.78 17.51 -14.67
N SER A 278 -7.23 18.72 -14.66
CA SER A 278 -5.83 18.94 -15.00
C SER A 278 -4.85 18.55 -13.88
N ASN A 279 -5.33 18.47 -12.63
CA ASN A 279 -4.48 18.32 -11.45
C ASN A 279 -4.35 16.87 -10.93
N PHE A 280 -5.07 15.91 -11.51
CA PHE A 280 -4.93 14.50 -11.19
C PHE A 280 -4.80 13.69 -12.48
N GLN A 281 -3.75 12.88 -12.55
CA GLN A 281 -3.36 12.19 -13.79
C GLN A 281 -2.92 10.75 -13.52
N LYS A 282 -2.84 10.33 -12.26
CA LYS A 282 -2.42 8.98 -11.90
C LYS A 282 -3.64 8.08 -11.84
N GLY A 283 -3.48 6.86 -12.35
CA GLY A 283 -4.48 5.83 -12.19
C GLY A 283 -4.77 5.61 -10.70
N GLY A 284 -6.05 5.68 -10.33
CA GLY A 284 -6.48 5.49 -8.95
C GLY A 284 -6.60 6.77 -8.13
N ASP A 285 -6.26 7.96 -8.65
CA ASP A 285 -6.64 9.23 -8.02
C ASP A 285 -8.18 9.32 -7.92
N ALA A 286 -8.71 9.57 -6.72
CA ALA A 286 -10.14 9.60 -6.41
C ALA A 286 -10.47 10.56 -5.24
#